data_AF-C3KD04-F1
#
_entry.id   AF-C3KD04-F1
#
_cell.length_a   1.000
_cell.length_b   1.000
_cell.length_c   1.000
_cell.angle_alpha   90.00
_cell.angle_beta   90.00
_cell.angle_gamma   90.00
#
_symmetry.space_group_name_H-M   'P 1'
#
loop_
_entity.id
_entity.type
_entity.pdbx_description
1 polymer ?
#
loop_
_entity_poly.entity_id
_entity_poly.type
_entity_poly.pdbx_seq_one_letter_code
_entity_poly.pdbx_strand_id
1 'polypeptide(L)'
;MAYSFSIYVRYLSIRALSGLFLGASAMFPNLKVRTGMVVVLFTFVLTLLFSVVNNWHSSERSHDQISELDRATSQIDGINNSLLLAIRTSANVSSAFIEIMAGRQQDAEARLILSEAIWKEAIAKIEASTADITEPTLKGYVRELKAAFTEYGDAVVGQRAATRAQSAKDYFQVNIAAGKGMTKLQAVRVKLVDELDTRSKQIMAESADRLKVSQTMAITLAVVTLALALLCWGFISSSVLRPLREAGVHFRRIAGGDLTQPVMVPGRNEIGELFTELQQMQVSQRETLSLIASSATQLASAAEELNVVTEESNRGLQQQDQQLEQAATAVTEMTSAVEEVARNATSTSQAASASDNLSQKSRAQVRENIQGTKLMASEIQDSARRIQNLASEVQNISTVLDVIRSISEQTNLLALNAAIEAARAGEAGRGFAVVADEVRTLAHRTQASTREIEQMIDMVQSNAEQAADVMRSSTAKAQDNLTITQASGNVLEEIFSAIGEINERNLVIASAAEEQAQVAREVDRNLIAIRDLSAQSAAGAMQTNSASHELSRLALDLNALVGRFRI
;
A
#
# COMPACT_ATOMS: atom_id res chain seq x y z
N MET A 1 63.06 23.52 0.35
CA MET A 1 63.65 22.17 0.56
C MET A 1 63.51 21.60 1.98
N ALA A 2 62.85 22.29 2.93
CA ALA A 2 62.68 21.79 4.30
C ALA A 2 61.31 21.14 4.60
N TYR A 3 60.30 21.30 3.72
CA TYR A 3 58.96 20.75 3.94
C TYR A 3 58.75 19.32 3.39
N SER A 4 59.55 18.88 2.42
CA SER A 4 59.43 17.53 1.84
C SER A 4 60.15 16.44 2.67
N PHE A 5 61.04 16.81 3.58
CA PHE A 5 61.79 15.85 4.42
C PHE A 5 60.99 15.41 5.66
N SER A 6 60.09 16.27 6.17
CA SER A 6 59.25 15.97 7.34
C SER A 6 58.14 14.94 7.05
N ILE A 7 57.61 14.91 5.82
CA ILE A 7 56.57 13.95 5.41
C ILE A 7 57.18 12.57 5.13
N TYR A 8 58.39 12.50 4.58
CA TYR A 8 59.04 11.22 4.27
C TYR A 8 59.52 10.47 5.52
N VAL A 9 60.01 11.17 6.55
CA VAL A 9 60.42 10.56 7.83
C VAL A 9 59.21 10.12 8.67
N ARG A 10 58.06 10.83 8.57
CA ARG A 10 56.80 10.45 9.22
C ARG A 10 56.11 9.26 8.53
N TYR A 11 56.27 9.12 7.20
CA TYR A 11 55.77 7.96 6.47
C TYR A 11 56.64 6.70 6.67
N LEU A 12 57.96 6.82 6.76
CA LEU A 12 58.87 5.66 6.89
C LEU A 12 58.86 5.05 8.30
N SER A 13 58.72 5.88 9.35
CA SER A 13 58.63 5.42 10.74
C SER A 13 57.27 4.79 11.08
N ILE A 14 56.17 5.31 10.53
CA ILE A 14 54.84 4.70 10.65
C ILE A 14 54.77 3.39 9.85
N ARG A 15 55.42 3.29 8.68
CA ARG A 15 55.46 2.04 7.91
C ARG A 15 56.28 0.94 8.59
N ALA A 16 57.44 1.28 9.16
CA ALA A 16 58.30 0.31 9.86
C ALA A 16 57.65 -0.22 11.15
N LEU A 17 56.99 0.63 11.94
CA LEU A 17 56.17 0.19 13.08
C LEU A 17 54.92 -0.57 12.62
N SER A 18 54.23 -0.11 11.57
CA SER A 18 53.06 -0.82 11.03
C SER A 18 53.37 -2.22 10.51
N GLY A 19 54.58 -2.46 9.96
CA GLY A 19 55.00 -3.78 9.48
C GLY A 19 55.20 -4.81 10.60
N LEU A 20 55.71 -4.38 11.76
CA LEU A 20 55.81 -5.21 12.97
C LEU A 20 54.43 -5.47 13.60
N PHE A 21 53.52 -4.49 13.56
CA PHE A 21 52.15 -4.65 14.07
C PHE A 21 51.21 -5.42 13.13
N LEU A 22 51.44 -5.37 11.81
CA LEU A 22 50.74 -6.19 10.82
C LEU A 22 50.97 -7.68 11.08
N GLY A 23 52.19 -8.08 11.45
CA GLY A 23 52.52 -9.45 11.83
C GLY A 23 51.79 -9.95 13.08
N ALA A 24 51.57 -9.09 14.07
CA ALA A 24 50.80 -9.43 15.27
C ALA A 24 49.29 -9.59 14.98
N SER A 25 48.73 -8.79 14.06
CA SER A 25 47.33 -8.94 13.62
C SER A 25 47.11 -10.22 12.80
N ALA A 26 48.13 -10.67 12.04
CA ALA A 26 48.09 -11.89 11.25
C ALA A 26 48.15 -13.16 12.11
N MET A 27 48.62 -13.07 13.36
CA MET A 27 48.85 -14.22 14.22
C MET A 27 47.54 -14.76 14.85
N PHE A 28 46.50 -13.93 14.98
CA PHE A 28 45.21 -14.32 15.60
C PHE A 28 43.97 -13.62 14.98
N PRO A 29 43.72 -13.74 13.66
CA PRO A 29 42.65 -13.00 12.98
C PRO A 29 41.22 -13.35 13.45
N ASN A 30 41.05 -14.53 14.06
CA ASN A 30 39.75 -15.01 14.55
C ASN A 30 39.61 -14.97 16.07
N LEU A 31 40.56 -14.36 16.78
CA LEU A 31 40.43 -14.23 18.23
C LEU A 31 39.31 -13.24 18.54
N LYS A 32 38.36 -13.68 19.36
CA LYS A 32 37.32 -12.81 19.91
C LYS A 32 37.98 -11.62 20.59
N VAL A 33 37.49 -10.41 20.30
CA VAL A 33 38.06 -9.16 20.83
C VAL A 33 38.10 -9.21 22.35
N ARG A 34 37.05 -9.77 22.96
CA ARG A 34 36.96 -10.01 24.41
C ARG A 34 38.11 -10.89 24.92
N THR A 35 38.40 -12.00 24.25
CA THR A 35 39.48 -12.92 24.66
C THR A 35 40.84 -12.24 24.56
N GLY A 36 41.09 -11.48 23.49
CA GLY A 36 42.32 -10.69 23.36
C GLY A 36 42.51 -9.65 24.47
N MET A 37 41.45 -8.90 24.80
CA MET A 37 41.49 -7.91 25.89
C MET A 37 41.71 -8.55 27.26
N VAL A 38 41.11 -9.71 27.53
CA VAL A 38 41.30 -10.41 28.81
C VAL A 38 42.74 -10.89 28.98
N VAL A 39 43.37 -11.43 27.93
CA VAL A 39 44.77 -11.88 27.97
C VAL A 39 45.71 -10.71 28.22
N VAL A 40 45.48 -9.57 27.56
CA VAL A 40 46.22 -8.33 27.77
C VAL A 40 46.08 -7.83 29.21
N LEU A 41 44.86 -7.77 29.73
CA LEU A 41 44.62 -7.28 31.09
C LEU A 41 45.28 -8.19 32.13
N PHE A 42 45.15 -9.51 31.95
CA PHE A 42 45.73 -10.50 32.85
C PHE A 42 47.27 -10.40 32.91
N THR A 43 47.93 -10.28 31.76
CA THR A 43 49.40 -10.14 31.69
C THR A 43 49.88 -8.82 32.31
N PHE A 44 49.13 -7.74 32.14
CA PHE A 44 49.44 -6.44 32.77
C PHE A 44 49.28 -6.47 34.30
N VAL A 45 48.22 -7.10 34.81
CA VAL A 45 48.00 -7.27 36.25
C VAL A 45 49.09 -8.15 36.88
N LEU A 46 49.47 -9.24 36.21
CA LEU A 46 50.51 -10.15 36.69
C LEU A 46 51.87 -9.44 36.81
N THR A 47 52.23 -8.61 35.83
CA THR A 47 53.49 -7.85 35.84
C THR A 47 53.51 -6.76 36.93
N LEU A 48 52.38 -6.09 37.17
CA LEU A 48 52.26 -5.14 38.28
C LEU A 48 52.38 -5.81 39.64
N LEU A 49 51.71 -6.95 39.86
CA LEU A 49 51.82 -7.70 41.11
C LEU A 49 53.26 -8.14 41.39
N PHE A 50 53.96 -8.63 40.36
CA PHE A 50 55.37 -9.00 40.48
C PHE A 50 56.27 -7.81 40.84
N SER A 51 55.98 -6.61 40.32
CA SER A 51 56.69 -5.37 40.69
C SER A 51 56.54 -5.03 42.16
N VAL A 52 55.31 -5.05 42.66
CA VAL A 52 54.99 -4.66 44.04
C VAL A 52 55.66 -5.59 45.06
N VAL A 53 55.57 -6.90 44.83
CA VAL A 53 56.19 -7.91 45.72
C VAL A 53 57.70 -7.75 45.79
N ASN A 54 58.37 -7.55 44.65
CA ASN A 54 59.82 -7.35 44.62
C ASN A 54 60.28 -6.07 45.32
N ASN A 55 59.55 -4.96 45.13
CA ASN A 55 59.86 -3.69 45.79
C ASN A 55 59.71 -3.79 47.31
N TRP A 56 58.66 -4.46 47.78
CA TRP A 56 58.46 -4.69 49.21
C TRP A 56 59.63 -5.48 49.81
N HIS A 57 60.03 -6.59 49.18
CA HIS A 57 61.12 -7.42 49.68
C HIS A 57 62.48 -6.71 49.67
N SER A 58 62.73 -5.83 48.69
CA SER A 58 63.94 -5.00 48.67
C SER A 58 63.95 -3.96 49.79
N SER A 59 62.78 -3.42 50.17
CA SER A 59 62.66 -2.41 51.22
C SER A 59 62.93 -2.98 52.62
N GLU A 60 62.44 -4.18 52.90
CA GLU A 60 62.60 -4.83 54.21
C GLU A 60 64.07 -5.08 54.54
N ARG A 61 64.82 -5.69 53.59
CA ARG A 61 66.26 -5.94 53.77
C ARG A 61 67.10 -4.67 53.90
N SER A 62 66.68 -3.58 53.26
CA SER A 62 67.37 -2.29 53.36
C SER A 62 67.24 -1.69 54.75
N HIS A 63 66.13 -1.95 55.45
CA HIS A 63 65.92 -1.46 56.81
C HIS A 63 66.88 -2.13 57.81
N ASP A 64 67.04 -3.45 57.71
CA ASP A 64 67.93 -4.22 58.58
C ASP A 64 69.39 -3.75 58.49
N GLN A 65 69.90 -3.50 57.28
CA GLN A 65 71.27 -3.07 57.05
C GLN A 65 71.58 -1.67 57.61
N ILE A 66 70.63 -0.73 57.49
CA ILE A 66 70.79 0.62 58.06
C ILE A 66 70.88 0.52 59.59
N SER A 67 70.10 -0.37 60.21
CA SER A 67 70.16 -0.57 61.66
C SER A 67 71.49 -1.19 62.13
N GLU A 68 72.10 -2.09 61.35
CA GLU A 68 73.40 -2.70 61.66
C GLU A 68 74.54 -1.68 61.55
N LEU A 69 74.50 -0.80 60.55
CA LEU A 69 75.48 0.27 60.34
C LEU A 69 75.43 1.35 61.44
N ASP A 70 74.23 1.74 61.85
CA ASP A 70 74.03 2.71 62.95
C ASP A 70 74.59 2.17 64.29
N ARG A 71 74.37 0.87 64.55
CA ARG A 71 74.94 0.17 65.72
C ARG A 71 76.47 0.17 65.71
N ALA A 72 77.10 -0.19 64.59
CA ALA A 72 78.56 -0.24 64.50
C ALA A 72 79.20 1.14 64.72
N THR A 73 78.58 2.20 64.18
CA THR A 73 79.02 3.59 64.36
C THR A 73 78.96 4.00 65.84
N SER A 74 77.83 3.73 66.51
CA SER A 74 77.64 4.00 67.94
C SER A 74 78.65 3.25 68.83
N GLN A 75 78.98 2.00 68.48
CA GLN A 75 79.99 1.20 69.18
C GLN A 75 81.39 1.82 69.07
N ILE A 76 81.81 2.22 67.87
CA ILE A 76 83.10 2.90 67.63
C ILE A 76 83.20 4.18 68.45
N ASP A 77 82.18 5.03 68.41
CA ASP A 77 82.16 6.31 69.15
C ASP A 77 82.26 6.10 70.66
N GLY A 78 81.58 5.09 71.17
CA GLY A 78 81.61 4.75 72.58
C GLY A 78 82.97 4.21 73.06
N ILE A 79 83.62 3.35 72.28
CA ILE A 79 84.98 2.85 72.53
C ILE A 79 86.01 4.00 72.51
N ASN A 80 85.87 4.93 71.56
CA ASN A 80 86.77 6.09 71.47
C ASN A 80 86.63 7.02 72.67
N ASN A 81 85.38 7.25 73.08
CA ASN A 81 85.09 8.08 74.24
C ASN A 81 85.57 7.45 75.55
N SER A 82 85.47 6.13 75.73
CA SER A 82 85.99 5.47 76.93
C SER A 82 87.52 5.62 77.06
N LEU A 83 88.25 5.56 75.94
CA LEU A 83 89.69 5.81 75.92
C LEU A 83 90.03 7.26 76.30
N LEU A 84 89.28 8.24 75.77
CA LEU A 84 89.45 9.65 76.15
C LEU A 84 89.25 9.86 77.66
N LEU A 85 88.25 9.19 78.25
CA LEU A 85 88.02 9.21 79.70
C LEU A 85 89.16 8.51 80.47
N ALA A 86 89.68 7.38 79.96
CA ALA A 86 90.84 6.70 80.53
C ALA A 86 92.10 7.58 80.55
N ILE A 87 92.33 8.34 79.48
CA ILE A 87 93.45 9.31 79.40
C ILE A 87 93.22 10.46 80.39
N ARG A 88 92.00 11.03 80.45
CA ARG A 88 91.65 12.07 81.43
C ARG A 88 91.81 11.61 82.87
N THR A 89 91.59 10.33 83.15
CA THR A 89 91.81 9.74 84.46
C THR A 89 93.28 9.87 84.87
N SER A 90 94.22 9.38 84.05
CA SER A 90 95.66 9.48 84.35
C SER A 90 96.15 10.94 84.39
N ALA A 91 95.63 11.81 83.53
CA ALA A 91 95.94 13.24 83.58
C ALA A 91 95.57 13.89 84.92
N ASN A 92 94.41 13.50 85.50
CA ASN A 92 94.00 13.97 86.83
C ASN A 92 94.86 13.39 87.94
N VAL A 93 95.24 12.11 87.87
CA VAL A 93 96.13 11.50 88.86
C VAL A 93 97.53 12.13 88.81
N SER A 94 98.06 12.39 87.61
CA SER A 94 99.33 13.09 87.43
C SER A 94 99.28 14.54 87.92
N SER A 95 98.19 15.24 87.66
CA SER A 95 97.96 16.58 88.21
C SER A 95 97.87 16.54 89.75
N ALA A 96 97.20 15.55 90.33
CA ALA A 96 97.12 15.39 91.79
C ALA A 96 98.49 15.13 92.42
N PHE A 97 99.35 14.35 91.76
CA PHE A 97 100.72 14.13 92.21
C PHE A 97 101.53 15.43 92.24
N ILE A 98 101.42 16.27 91.20
CA ILE A 98 102.07 17.60 91.16
C ILE A 98 101.56 18.49 92.30
N GLU A 99 100.24 18.48 92.55
CA GLU A 99 99.63 19.29 93.62
C GLU A 99 100.08 18.84 95.03
N ILE A 100 100.20 17.54 95.27
CA ILE A 100 100.76 16.99 96.52
C ILE A 100 102.22 17.39 96.71
N MET A 101 103.05 17.34 95.66
CA MET A 101 104.44 17.77 95.71
C MET A 101 104.58 19.29 95.94
N ALA A 102 103.57 20.08 95.54
CA ALA A 102 103.49 21.52 95.78
C ALA A 102 102.87 21.88 97.14
N GLY A 103 102.53 20.90 97.99
CA GLY A 103 101.93 21.12 99.31
C GLY A 103 100.42 21.40 99.33
N ARG A 104 99.73 21.29 98.18
CA ARG A 104 98.29 21.55 98.02
C ARG A 104 97.46 20.27 98.16
N GLN A 105 97.35 19.78 99.39
CA GLN A 105 96.76 18.45 99.66
C GLN A 105 95.25 18.35 99.36
N GLN A 106 94.47 19.42 99.60
CA GLN A 106 93.02 19.44 99.30
C GLN A 106 92.75 19.37 97.79
N ASP A 107 93.47 20.15 96.97
CA ASP A 107 93.32 20.15 95.52
C ASP A 107 93.72 18.80 94.91
N ALA A 108 94.77 18.19 95.45
CA ALA A 108 95.19 16.87 95.04
C ALA A 108 94.12 15.80 95.34
N GLU A 109 93.55 15.78 96.54
CA GLU A 109 92.50 14.80 96.88
C GLU A 109 91.24 14.99 96.02
N ALA A 110 90.84 16.23 95.74
CA ALA A 110 89.73 16.51 94.82
C ALA A 110 89.98 15.95 93.40
N ARG A 111 91.21 16.08 92.88
CA ARG A 111 91.61 15.49 91.59
C ARG A 111 91.67 13.96 91.63
N LEU A 112 92.09 13.36 92.75
CA LEU A 112 92.06 11.91 92.92
C LEU A 112 90.63 11.36 92.92
N ILE A 113 89.70 12.02 93.62
CA ILE A 113 88.27 11.68 93.61
C ILE A 113 87.70 11.83 92.20
N LEU A 114 87.99 12.94 91.52
CA LEU A 114 87.54 13.17 90.15
C LEU A 114 88.07 12.10 89.19
N SER A 115 89.34 11.70 89.32
CA SER A 115 89.91 10.63 88.51
C SER A 115 89.17 9.30 88.73
N GLU A 116 88.73 9.01 89.96
CA GLU A 116 87.94 7.80 90.23
C GLU A 116 86.56 7.86 89.55
N ALA A 117 85.89 9.01 89.58
CA ALA A 117 84.61 9.20 88.93
C ALA A 117 84.73 9.04 87.40
N ILE A 118 85.73 9.69 86.78
CA ILE A 118 86.00 9.59 85.34
C ILE A 118 86.33 8.14 84.96
N TRP A 119 87.09 7.42 85.79
CA TRP A 119 87.41 6.02 85.54
C TRP A 119 86.17 5.13 85.56
N LYS A 120 85.26 5.33 86.51
CA LYS A 120 83.97 4.62 86.57
C LYS A 120 83.12 4.89 85.33
N GLU A 121 83.07 6.14 84.86
CA GLU A 121 82.39 6.49 83.61
C GLU A 121 83.03 5.83 82.39
N ALA A 122 84.38 5.77 82.36
CA ALA A 122 85.12 5.12 81.29
C ALA A 122 84.78 3.61 81.21
N ILE A 123 84.68 2.94 82.36
CA ILE A 123 84.26 1.54 82.47
C ILE A 123 82.81 1.36 81.99
N ALA A 124 81.88 2.17 82.49
CA ALA A 124 80.47 2.07 82.09
C ALA A 124 80.30 2.25 80.58
N LYS A 125 81.07 3.17 79.98
CA LYS A 125 81.00 3.43 78.54
C LYS A 125 81.59 2.28 77.72
N ILE A 126 82.71 1.69 78.13
CA ILE A 126 83.25 0.52 77.42
C ILE A 126 82.33 -0.70 77.56
N GLU A 127 81.66 -0.88 78.69
CA GLU A 127 80.68 -1.96 78.86
C GLU A 127 79.48 -1.78 77.93
N ALA A 128 78.87 -0.61 77.91
CA ALA A 128 77.72 -0.30 77.05
C ALA A 128 78.08 -0.46 75.56
N SER A 129 79.24 0.05 75.14
CA SER A 129 79.67 0.02 73.74
C SER A 129 80.17 -1.34 73.26
N THR A 130 80.32 -2.32 74.16
CA THR A 130 80.76 -3.67 73.80
C THR A 130 79.74 -4.76 74.15
N ALA A 131 78.59 -4.42 74.75
CA ALA A 131 77.58 -5.38 75.18
C ALA A 131 76.96 -6.15 74.01
N ASP A 132 76.63 -5.45 72.93
CA ASP A 132 75.92 -6.00 71.77
C ASP A 132 76.86 -6.55 70.68
N ILE A 133 78.16 -6.60 70.95
CA ILE A 133 79.14 -7.17 70.02
C ILE A 133 79.05 -8.71 70.11
N THR A 134 78.37 -9.32 69.14
CA THR A 134 78.09 -10.76 69.13
C THR A 134 79.07 -11.57 68.27
N GLU A 135 79.75 -10.93 67.32
CA GLU A 135 80.63 -11.57 66.34
C GLU A 135 81.87 -12.21 67.02
N PRO A 136 82.27 -13.45 66.65
CA PRO A 136 83.35 -14.16 67.34
C PRO A 136 84.71 -13.45 67.32
N THR A 137 85.08 -12.84 66.20
CA THR A 137 86.33 -12.08 66.00
C THR A 137 86.35 -10.82 66.85
N LEU A 138 85.30 -10.00 66.75
CA LEU A 138 85.13 -8.78 67.54
C LEU A 138 85.05 -9.07 69.05
N LYS A 139 84.39 -10.17 69.46
CA LYS A 139 84.36 -10.63 70.87
C LYS A 139 85.75 -10.92 71.42
N GLY A 140 86.66 -11.44 70.60
CA GLY A 140 88.07 -11.65 70.96
C GLY A 140 88.74 -10.33 71.34
N TYR A 141 88.63 -9.33 70.45
CA TYR A 141 89.17 -7.99 70.70
C TYR A 141 88.49 -7.27 71.86
N VAL A 142 87.18 -7.42 72.06
CA VAL A 142 86.47 -6.88 73.23
C VAL A 142 87.05 -7.44 74.52
N ARG A 143 87.35 -8.75 74.57
CA ARG A 143 87.94 -9.38 75.75
C ARG A 143 89.35 -8.85 76.01
N GLU A 144 90.18 -8.74 74.98
CA GLU A 144 91.51 -8.13 75.08
C GLU A 144 91.43 -6.67 75.53
N LEU A 145 90.44 -5.92 75.02
CA LEU A 145 90.27 -4.50 75.32
C LEU A 145 89.89 -4.31 76.77
N LYS A 146 88.92 -5.10 77.27
CA LYS A 146 88.52 -5.11 78.67
C LYS A 146 89.69 -5.50 79.58
N ALA A 147 90.48 -6.52 79.20
CA ALA A 147 91.66 -6.91 79.97
C ALA A 147 92.71 -5.80 80.02
N ALA A 148 92.98 -5.11 78.91
CA ALA A 148 93.88 -3.96 78.87
C ALA A 148 93.33 -2.76 79.68
N PHE A 149 92.00 -2.58 79.70
CA PHE A 149 91.32 -1.59 80.52
C PHE A 149 91.54 -1.87 82.00
N THR A 150 91.38 -3.12 82.44
CA THR A 150 91.63 -3.56 83.82
C THR A 150 93.11 -3.35 84.19
N GLU A 151 94.05 -3.81 83.35
CA GLU A 151 95.49 -3.68 83.60
C GLU A 151 95.92 -2.21 83.72
N TYR A 152 95.40 -1.33 82.87
CA TYR A 152 95.62 0.11 82.98
C TYR A 152 94.95 0.70 84.24
N GLY A 153 93.72 0.27 84.55
CA GLY A 153 93.00 0.67 85.74
C GLY A 153 93.73 0.35 87.03
N ASP A 154 94.28 -0.86 87.15
CA ASP A 154 95.06 -1.30 88.31
C ASP A 154 96.32 -0.44 88.49
N ALA A 155 97.00 -0.11 87.39
CA ALA A 155 98.12 0.83 87.42
C ALA A 155 97.68 2.23 87.87
N VAL A 156 96.55 2.73 87.37
CA VAL A 156 96.00 4.03 87.80
C VAL A 156 95.57 4.03 89.27
N VAL A 157 95.04 2.92 89.79
CA VAL A 157 94.77 2.74 91.23
C VAL A 157 96.07 2.83 92.02
N GLY A 158 97.13 2.14 91.56
CA GLY A 158 98.45 2.23 92.19
C GLY A 158 99.06 3.64 92.14
N GLN A 159 98.88 4.39 91.03
CA GLN A 159 99.29 5.79 90.95
C GLN A 159 98.56 6.65 91.98
N ARG A 160 97.25 6.46 92.17
CA ARG A 160 96.47 7.16 93.20
C ARG A 160 96.95 6.82 94.61
N ALA A 161 97.19 5.55 94.90
CA ALA A 161 97.69 5.09 96.18
C ALA A 161 99.07 5.67 96.50
N ALA A 162 100.00 5.63 95.55
CA ALA A 162 101.33 6.21 95.69
C ALA A 162 101.29 7.73 95.86
N THR A 163 100.37 8.40 95.15
CA THR A 163 100.12 9.84 95.30
C THR A 163 99.65 10.15 96.72
N ARG A 164 98.65 9.43 97.25
CA ARG A 164 98.18 9.60 98.64
C ARG A 164 99.25 9.31 99.70
N ALA A 165 100.10 8.31 99.44
CA ALA A 165 101.24 7.96 100.29
C ALA A 165 102.42 8.94 100.16
N GLN A 166 102.33 9.93 99.27
CA GLN A 166 103.37 10.92 98.98
C GLN A 166 104.71 10.28 98.55
N SER A 167 104.66 9.09 97.96
CA SER A 167 105.83 8.34 97.52
C SER A 167 106.12 8.61 96.05
N ALA A 168 107.09 9.48 95.78
CA ALA A 168 107.53 9.76 94.42
C ALA A 168 108.08 8.51 93.71
N LYS A 169 108.84 7.67 94.43
CA LYS A 169 109.41 6.43 93.89
C LYS A 169 108.32 5.47 93.42
N ASP A 170 107.31 5.23 94.26
CA ASP A 170 106.23 4.30 93.92
C ASP A 170 105.34 4.89 92.82
N TYR A 171 105.12 6.22 92.83
CA TYR A 171 104.37 6.89 91.77
C TYR A 171 105.05 6.70 90.41
N PHE A 172 106.35 6.97 90.29
CA PHE A 172 107.07 6.80 89.01
C PHE A 172 107.13 5.34 88.56
N GLN A 173 107.29 4.39 89.49
CA GLN A 173 107.27 2.96 89.16
C GLN A 173 105.93 2.53 88.56
N VAL A 174 104.83 2.92 89.19
CA VAL A 174 103.49 2.59 88.70
C VAL A 174 103.10 3.43 87.47
N ASN A 175 103.62 4.66 87.33
CA ASN A 175 103.41 5.49 86.15
C ASN A 175 104.01 4.85 84.87
N ILE A 176 105.14 4.15 84.99
CA ILE A 176 105.68 3.35 83.88
C ILE A 176 104.72 2.20 83.52
N ALA A 177 104.14 1.52 84.52
CA ALA A 177 103.14 0.49 84.30
C ALA A 177 101.86 1.04 83.65
N ALA A 178 101.39 2.22 84.08
CA ALA A 178 100.25 2.92 83.49
C ALA A 178 100.53 3.32 82.03
N GLY A 179 101.75 3.78 81.72
CA GLY A 179 102.16 4.08 80.34
C GLY A 179 102.15 2.84 79.44
N LYS A 180 102.65 1.70 79.93
CA LYS A 180 102.58 0.41 79.21
C LYS A 180 101.14 -0.07 79.03
N GLY A 181 100.34 0.01 80.09
CA GLY A 181 98.92 -0.34 80.07
C GLY A 181 98.13 0.51 79.07
N MET A 182 98.36 1.83 79.04
CA MET A 182 97.75 2.74 78.07
C MET A 182 98.18 2.40 76.63
N THR A 183 99.46 2.09 76.40
CA THR A 183 99.95 1.69 75.07
C THR A 183 99.24 0.42 74.59
N LYS A 184 99.09 -0.58 75.47
CA LYS A 184 98.37 -1.82 75.17
C LYS A 184 96.88 -1.57 74.92
N LEU A 185 96.25 -0.76 75.77
CA LEU A 185 94.85 -0.36 75.63
C LEU A 185 94.60 0.33 74.28
N GLN A 186 95.47 1.28 73.90
CA GLN A 186 95.38 1.96 72.62
C GLN A 186 95.59 1.00 71.44
N ALA A 187 96.55 0.07 71.54
CA ALA A 187 96.80 -0.92 70.51
C ALA A 187 95.60 -1.85 70.27
N VAL A 188 94.96 -2.35 71.34
CA VAL A 188 93.77 -3.20 71.20
C VAL A 188 92.56 -2.40 70.72
N ARG A 189 92.39 -1.16 71.19
CA ARG A 189 91.32 -0.27 70.71
C ARG A 189 91.44 -0.03 69.20
N VAL A 190 92.65 0.20 68.69
CA VAL A 190 92.87 0.36 67.24
C VAL A 190 92.42 -0.88 66.48
N LYS A 191 92.79 -2.09 66.93
CA LYS A 191 92.36 -3.33 66.28
C LYS A 191 90.83 -3.51 66.28
N LEU A 192 90.18 -3.28 67.42
CA LEU A 192 88.72 -3.44 67.53
C LEU A 192 87.98 -2.43 66.64
N VAL A 193 88.43 -1.17 66.64
CA VAL A 193 87.80 -0.12 65.82
C VAL A 193 88.04 -0.35 64.33
N ASP A 194 89.23 -0.80 63.93
CA ASP A 194 89.54 -1.11 62.53
C ASP A 194 88.69 -2.28 61.99
N GLU A 195 88.45 -3.30 62.82
CA GLU A 195 87.57 -4.41 62.48
C GLU A 195 86.10 -3.96 62.38
N LEU A 196 85.61 -3.14 63.32
CA LEU A 196 84.26 -2.55 63.26
C LEU A 196 84.07 -1.64 62.03
N ASP A 197 85.09 -0.86 61.66
CA ASP A 197 85.09 -0.02 60.47
C ASP A 197 85.11 -0.85 59.18
N THR A 198 85.90 -1.93 59.16
CA THR A 198 85.93 -2.89 58.04
C THR A 198 84.57 -3.56 57.84
N ARG A 199 83.93 -4.01 58.92
CA ARG A 199 82.57 -4.56 58.87
C ARG A 199 81.55 -3.55 58.36
N SER A 200 81.62 -2.31 58.82
CA SER A 200 80.75 -1.21 58.38
C SER A 200 80.91 -0.93 56.87
N LYS A 201 82.16 -0.92 56.38
CA LYS A 201 82.48 -0.78 54.95
C LYS A 201 81.95 -1.96 54.11
N GLN A 202 82.01 -3.18 54.63
CA GLN A 202 81.49 -4.35 53.94
C GLN A 202 79.96 -4.28 53.78
N ILE A 203 79.24 -3.90 54.83
CA ILE A 203 77.78 -3.69 54.78
C ILE A 203 77.43 -2.59 53.76
N MET A 204 78.19 -1.50 53.73
CA MET A 204 78.03 -0.44 52.73
C MET A 204 78.28 -0.94 51.30
N ALA A 205 79.32 -1.73 51.06
CA ALA A 205 79.61 -2.31 49.74
C ALA A 205 78.49 -3.26 49.28
N GLU A 206 78.00 -4.13 50.17
CA GLU A 206 76.87 -5.02 49.88
C GLU A 206 75.57 -4.25 49.58
N SER A 207 75.35 -3.11 50.24
CA SER A 207 74.20 -2.25 49.97
C SER A 207 74.27 -1.60 48.59
N ALA A 208 75.48 -1.16 48.17
CA ALA A 208 75.68 -0.51 46.88
C ALA A 208 75.43 -1.47 45.70
N ASP A 209 75.86 -2.72 45.80
CA ASP A 209 75.62 -3.72 44.76
C ASP A 209 74.14 -4.14 44.70
N ARG A 210 73.47 -4.25 45.85
CA ARG A 210 72.02 -4.54 45.87
C ARG A 210 71.19 -3.39 45.31
N LEU A 211 71.59 -2.14 45.54
CA LEU A 211 70.95 -0.97 44.89
C LEU A 211 71.06 -1.05 43.37
N LYS A 212 72.22 -1.43 42.82
CA LYS A 212 72.38 -1.63 41.37
C LYS A 212 71.50 -2.76 40.84
N VAL A 213 71.39 -3.88 41.56
CA VAL A 213 70.51 -4.99 41.16
C VAL A 213 69.04 -4.55 41.19
N SER A 214 68.61 -3.85 42.24
CA SER A 214 67.26 -3.32 42.37
C SER A 214 66.92 -2.30 41.26
N GLN A 215 67.83 -1.36 40.98
CA GLN A 215 67.69 -0.41 39.87
C GLN A 215 67.61 -1.11 38.51
N THR A 216 68.48 -2.09 38.26
CA THR A 216 68.49 -2.84 37.00
C THR A 216 67.18 -3.61 36.82
N MET A 217 66.69 -4.26 37.88
CA MET A 217 65.42 -5.00 37.87
C MET A 217 64.21 -4.07 37.69
N ALA A 218 64.23 -2.88 38.29
CA ALA A 218 63.19 -1.88 38.08
C ALA A 218 63.16 -1.37 36.63
N ILE A 219 64.33 -1.12 36.03
CA ILE A 219 64.45 -0.69 34.63
C ILE A 219 63.98 -1.79 33.68
N THR A 220 64.39 -3.05 33.87
CA THR A 220 63.95 -4.15 32.99
C THR A 220 62.44 -4.35 33.06
N LEU A 221 61.86 -4.28 34.25
CA LEU A 221 60.42 -4.39 34.42
C LEU A 221 59.68 -3.22 33.74
N ALA A 222 60.17 -1.99 33.88
CA ALA A 222 59.61 -0.82 33.19
C ALA A 222 59.65 -0.98 31.65
N VAL A 223 60.75 -1.52 31.11
CA VAL A 223 60.88 -1.80 29.66
C VAL A 223 59.89 -2.87 29.21
N VAL A 224 59.73 -3.96 29.98
CA VAL A 224 58.76 -5.03 29.67
C VAL A 224 57.33 -4.50 29.69
N THR A 225 56.97 -3.70 30.71
CA THR A 225 55.64 -3.09 30.80
C THR A 225 55.37 -2.14 29.62
N LEU A 226 56.36 -1.34 29.22
CA LEU A 226 56.24 -0.47 28.05
C LEU A 226 56.08 -1.27 26.75
N ALA A 227 56.85 -2.35 26.57
CA ALA A 227 56.74 -3.22 25.40
C ALA A 227 55.36 -3.88 25.32
N LEU A 228 54.83 -4.38 26.43
CA LEU A 228 53.47 -4.92 26.52
C LEU A 228 52.43 -3.85 26.16
N ALA A 229 52.55 -2.63 26.71
CA ALA A 229 51.63 -1.53 26.39
C ALA A 229 51.59 -1.20 24.89
N LEU A 230 52.76 -1.17 24.23
CA LEU A 230 52.86 -0.94 22.79
C LEU A 230 52.24 -2.08 21.97
N LEU A 231 52.45 -3.34 22.36
CA LEU A 231 51.81 -4.51 21.74
C LEU A 231 50.29 -4.45 21.85
N CYS A 232 49.78 -4.08 23.02
CA CYS A 232 48.35 -3.93 23.28
C CYS A 232 47.74 -2.82 22.42
N TRP A 233 48.42 -1.67 22.35
CA TRP A 233 48.01 -0.56 21.48
C TRP A 233 47.93 -1.00 20.02
N GLY A 234 48.94 -1.70 19.52
CA GLY A 234 48.97 -2.25 18.17
C GLY A 234 47.78 -3.16 17.88
N PHE A 235 47.54 -4.14 18.76
CA PHE A 235 46.43 -5.08 18.64
C PHE A 235 45.06 -4.38 18.64
N ILE A 236 44.81 -3.46 19.58
CA ILE A 236 43.55 -2.71 19.65
C ILE A 236 43.37 -1.83 18.40
N SER A 237 44.43 -1.16 17.97
CA SER A 237 44.40 -0.29 16.80
C SER A 237 44.09 -1.06 15.52
N SER A 238 44.70 -2.24 15.31
CA SER A 238 44.52 -3.02 14.08
C SER A 238 43.25 -3.84 14.07
N SER A 239 42.88 -4.45 15.21
CA SER A 239 41.82 -5.46 15.27
C SER A 239 40.45 -4.88 15.64
N VAL A 240 40.40 -3.69 16.23
CA VAL A 240 39.16 -3.06 16.69
C VAL A 240 38.95 -1.69 16.02
N LEU A 241 39.86 -0.74 16.24
CA LEU A 241 39.67 0.65 15.80
C LEU A 241 39.61 0.81 14.28
N ARG A 242 40.49 0.13 13.55
CA ARG A 242 40.53 0.21 12.09
C ARG A 242 39.28 -0.39 11.43
N PRO A 243 38.86 -1.64 11.73
CA PRO A 243 37.61 -2.18 11.20
C PRO A 243 36.36 -1.37 11.59
N LEU A 244 36.28 -0.83 12.82
CA LEU A 244 35.19 0.06 13.21
C LEU A 244 35.14 1.34 12.35
N ARG A 245 36.30 1.90 12.01
CA ARG A 245 36.39 3.05 11.11
C ARG A 245 35.93 2.70 9.69
N GLU A 246 36.25 1.49 9.22
CA GLU A 246 35.80 0.95 7.92
C GLU A 246 34.29 0.73 7.91
N ALA A 247 33.70 0.13 8.96
CA ALA A 247 32.26 0.02 9.13
C ALA A 247 31.59 1.41 9.07
N GLY A 248 32.19 2.42 9.73
CA GLY A 248 31.73 3.81 9.65
C GLY A 248 31.77 4.41 8.24
N VAL A 249 32.68 3.97 7.35
CA VAL A 249 32.68 4.35 5.93
C VAL A 249 31.51 3.71 5.20
N HIS A 250 31.24 2.42 5.43
CA HIS A 250 30.09 1.73 4.85
C HIS A 250 28.77 2.36 5.30
N PHE A 251 28.58 2.65 6.60
CA PHE A 251 27.41 3.36 7.09
C PHE A 251 27.23 4.73 6.42
N ARG A 252 28.30 5.52 6.27
CA ARG A 252 28.23 6.81 5.57
C ARG A 252 27.84 6.67 4.10
N ARG A 253 28.29 5.62 3.41
CA ARG A 253 27.90 5.35 2.02
C ARG A 253 26.43 4.96 1.92
N ILE A 254 25.99 4.00 2.73
CA ILE A 254 24.61 3.55 2.77
C ILE A 254 23.66 4.71 3.11
N ALA A 255 23.98 5.50 4.16
CA ALA A 255 23.21 6.69 4.52
C ALA A 255 23.24 7.79 3.45
N GLY A 256 24.32 7.87 2.68
CA GLY A 256 24.45 8.74 1.51
C GLY A 256 23.76 8.21 0.24
N GLY A 257 23.11 7.05 0.31
CA GLY A 257 22.39 6.42 -0.79
C GLY A 257 23.27 5.61 -1.75
N ASP A 258 24.55 5.39 -1.46
CA ASP A 258 25.45 4.56 -2.28
C ASP A 258 25.51 3.13 -1.72
N LEU A 259 24.81 2.22 -2.40
CA LEU A 259 24.73 0.80 -2.10
C LEU A 259 25.58 -0.05 -3.06
N THR A 260 26.32 0.56 -4.00
CA THR A 260 27.02 -0.13 -5.10
C THR A 260 28.20 -0.98 -4.63
N GLN A 261 28.85 -0.59 -3.53
CA GLN A 261 30.02 -1.30 -3.01
C GLN A 261 29.62 -2.35 -1.97
N PRO A 262 29.84 -3.65 -2.23
CA PRO A 262 29.48 -4.70 -1.30
C PRO A 262 30.28 -4.59 0.01
N VAL A 263 29.60 -4.78 1.13
CA VAL A 263 30.24 -4.93 2.44
C VAL A 263 30.93 -6.30 2.50
N MET A 264 32.26 -6.29 2.59
CA MET A 264 33.07 -7.51 2.73
C MET A 264 33.32 -7.82 4.20
N VAL A 265 33.07 -9.06 4.62
CA VAL A 265 33.22 -9.48 6.02
C VAL A 265 34.68 -9.87 6.30
N PRO A 266 35.42 -9.14 7.17
CA PRO A 266 36.86 -9.33 7.33
C PRO A 266 37.27 -10.50 8.25
N GLY A 267 36.33 -11.14 8.98
CA GLY A 267 36.65 -12.22 9.92
C GLY A 267 35.42 -12.85 10.58
N ARG A 268 35.64 -13.74 11.57
CA ARG A 268 34.57 -14.47 12.30
C ARG A 268 34.43 -14.07 13.78
N ASN A 269 35.05 -12.97 14.18
CA ASN A 269 34.93 -12.39 15.53
C ASN A 269 33.72 -11.42 15.60
N GLU A 270 33.56 -10.73 16.71
CA GLU A 270 32.45 -9.79 16.94
C GLU A 270 32.41 -8.65 15.90
N ILE A 271 33.58 -8.26 15.35
CA ILE A 271 33.66 -7.29 14.25
C ILE A 271 33.17 -7.92 12.94
N GLY A 272 33.51 -9.19 12.69
CA GLY A 272 32.98 -9.95 11.56
C GLY A 272 31.46 -10.10 11.58
N GLU A 273 30.89 -10.35 12.77
CA GLU A 273 29.44 -10.39 12.98
C GLU A 273 28.79 -9.03 12.66
N LEU A 274 29.37 -7.92 13.14
CA LEU A 274 28.93 -6.56 12.78
C LEU A 274 28.92 -6.33 11.25
N PHE A 275 29.96 -6.76 10.53
CA PHE A 275 30.01 -6.62 9.08
C PHE A 275 29.02 -7.54 8.36
N THR A 276 28.72 -8.71 8.92
CA THR A 276 27.67 -9.61 8.40
C THR A 276 26.30 -8.95 8.49
N GLU A 277 25.94 -8.41 9.65
CA GLU A 277 24.68 -7.68 9.84
C GLU A 277 24.60 -6.43 8.94
N LEU A 278 25.71 -5.71 8.78
CA LEU A 278 25.81 -4.56 7.89
C LEU A 278 25.60 -4.95 6.41
N GLN A 279 26.16 -6.09 5.99
CA GLN A 279 25.95 -6.65 4.66
C GLN A 279 24.48 -7.01 4.45
N GLN A 280 23.86 -7.70 5.42
CA GLN A 280 22.45 -8.08 5.32
C GLN A 280 21.53 -6.85 5.23
N MET A 281 21.82 -5.81 6.02
CA MET A 281 21.11 -4.52 5.93
C MET A 281 21.25 -3.88 4.54
N GLN A 282 22.47 -3.88 3.97
CA GLN A 282 22.70 -3.36 2.62
C GLN A 282 21.89 -4.14 1.56
N VAL A 283 21.94 -5.47 1.60
CA VAL A 283 21.21 -6.33 0.66
C VAL A 283 19.70 -6.09 0.76
N SER A 284 19.15 -6.11 1.98
CA SER A 284 17.72 -5.87 2.20
C SER A 284 17.26 -4.49 1.71
N GLN A 285 18.08 -3.44 1.90
CA GLN A 285 17.79 -2.11 1.35
C GLN A 285 17.82 -2.10 -0.19
N ARG A 286 18.80 -2.75 -0.81
CA ARG A 286 18.88 -2.86 -2.29
C ARG A 286 17.65 -3.57 -2.86
N GLU A 287 17.26 -4.70 -2.28
CA GLU A 287 16.09 -5.47 -2.70
C GLU A 287 14.80 -4.65 -2.55
N THR A 288 14.63 -3.97 -1.40
CA THR A 288 13.46 -3.12 -1.14
C THR A 288 13.36 -1.97 -2.15
N LEU A 289 14.48 -1.28 -2.40
CA LEU A 289 14.50 -0.18 -3.38
C LEU A 289 14.26 -0.68 -4.81
N SER A 290 14.81 -1.84 -5.18
CA SER A 290 14.56 -2.47 -6.49
C SER A 290 13.09 -2.85 -6.65
N LEU A 291 12.44 -3.35 -5.60
CA LEU A 291 11.02 -3.67 -5.62
C LEU A 291 10.18 -2.40 -5.80
N ILE A 292 10.51 -1.31 -5.06
CA ILE A 292 9.81 -0.03 -5.20
C ILE A 292 9.97 0.52 -6.62
N ALA A 293 11.17 0.49 -7.22
CA ALA A 293 11.38 0.95 -8.60
C ALA A 293 10.59 0.12 -9.62
N SER A 294 10.53 -1.21 -9.43
CA SER A 294 9.75 -2.09 -10.28
C SER A 294 8.24 -1.81 -10.15
N SER A 295 7.74 -1.67 -8.92
CA SER A 295 6.33 -1.33 -8.67
C SER A 295 5.95 0.05 -9.19
N ALA A 296 6.85 1.04 -9.07
CA ALA A 296 6.63 2.37 -9.66
C ALA A 296 6.55 2.29 -11.19
N THR A 297 7.41 1.49 -11.83
CA THR A 297 7.36 1.28 -13.28
C THR A 297 6.06 0.61 -13.71
N GLN A 298 5.61 -0.42 -12.98
CA GLN A 298 4.31 -1.06 -13.23
C GLN A 298 3.14 -0.10 -13.03
N LEU A 299 3.19 0.75 -12.00
CA LEU A 299 2.17 1.76 -11.73
C LEU A 299 2.09 2.79 -12.86
N ALA A 300 3.23 3.24 -13.39
CA ALA A 300 3.28 4.14 -14.54
C ALA A 300 2.66 3.48 -15.79
N SER A 301 2.99 2.22 -16.07
CA SER A 301 2.39 1.49 -17.20
C SER A 301 0.88 1.30 -17.05
N ALA A 302 0.40 0.94 -15.86
CA ALA A 302 -1.02 0.78 -15.58
C ALA A 302 -1.78 2.12 -15.71
N ALA A 303 -1.16 3.22 -15.30
CA ALA A 303 -1.73 4.57 -15.47
C ALA A 303 -1.83 4.98 -16.94
N GLU A 304 -0.83 4.63 -17.76
CA GLU A 304 -0.86 4.86 -19.21
C GLU A 304 -1.98 4.04 -19.88
N GLU A 305 -2.13 2.77 -19.50
CA GLU A 305 -3.19 1.88 -20.00
C GLU A 305 -4.59 2.40 -19.61
N LEU A 306 -4.76 2.84 -18.36
CA LEU A 306 -6.00 3.49 -17.91
C LEU A 306 -6.32 4.75 -18.70
N ASN A 307 -5.31 5.56 -19.05
CA ASN A 307 -5.50 6.76 -19.87
C ASN A 307 -6.04 6.38 -21.26
N VAL A 308 -5.43 5.39 -21.93
CA VAL A 308 -5.88 4.89 -23.23
C VAL A 308 -7.32 4.37 -23.19
N VAL A 309 -7.64 3.51 -22.21
CA VAL A 309 -9.00 2.97 -22.04
C VAL A 309 -10.02 4.08 -21.75
N THR A 310 -9.62 5.09 -20.98
CA THR A 310 -10.49 6.22 -20.66
C THR A 310 -10.73 7.13 -21.87
N GLU A 311 -9.71 7.35 -22.71
CA GLU A 311 -9.85 8.11 -23.95
C GLU A 311 -10.77 7.38 -24.95
N GLU A 312 -10.61 6.05 -25.08
CA GLU A 312 -11.51 5.22 -25.87
C GLU A 312 -12.96 5.28 -25.35
N SER A 313 -13.14 5.17 -24.03
CA SER A 313 -14.46 5.29 -23.39
C SER A 313 -15.11 6.64 -23.67
N ASN A 314 -14.37 7.75 -23.59
CA ASN A 314 -14.87 9.08 -23.94
C ASN A 314 -15.31 9.18 -25.40
N ARG A 315 -14.55 8.60 -26.33
CA ARG A 315 -14.96 8.55 -27.75
C ARG A 315 -16.23 7.72 -27.94
N GLY A 316 -16.32 6.58 -27.27
CA GLY A 316 -17.53 5.74 -27.28
C GLY A 316 -18.76 6.48 -26.74
N LEU A 317 -18.62 7.22 -25.65
CA LEU A 317 -19.70 8.03 -25.08
C LEU A 317 -20.15 9.17 -26.01
N GLN A 318 -19.22 9.82 -26.73
CA GLN A 318 -19.57 10.82 -27.74
C GLN A 318 -20.37 10.21 -28.90
N GLN A 319 -19.98 9.02 -29.38
CA GLN A 319 -20.74 8.30 -30.41
C GLN A 319 -22.12 7.88 -29.90
N GLN A 320 -22.20 7.44 -28.64
CA GLN A 320 -23.46 7.07 -28.01
C GLN A 320 -24.41 8.27 -27.90
N ASP A 321 -23.93 9.46 -27.52
CA ASP A 321 -24.75 10.67 -27.45
C ASP A 321 -25.35 11.05 -28.82
N GLN A 322 -24.55 10.94 -29.89
CA GLN A 322 -25.05 11.14 -31.27
C GLN A 322 -26.11 10.12 -31.67
N GLN A 323 -25.93 8.85 -31.31
CA GLN A 323 -26.92 7.80 -31.59
C GLN A 323 -28.22 8.01 -30.80
N LEU A 324 -28.12 8.49 -29.56
CA LEU A 324 -29.29 8.81 -28.73
C LEU A 324 -30.07 9.99 -29.30
N GLU A 325 -29.39 11.03 -29.80
CA GLU A 325 -30.04 12.18 -30.43
C GLU A 325 -30.81 11.76 -31.71
N GLN A 326 -30.21 10.89 -32.52
CA GLN A 326 -30.88 10.30 -33.68
C GLN A 326 -32.08 9.43 -33.27
N ALA A 327 -31.92 8.60 -32.24
CA ALA A 327 -33.00 7.76 -31.73
C ALA A 327 -34.16 8.61 -31.18
N ALA A 328 -33.88 9.68 -30.45
CA ALA A 328 -34.89 10.60 -29.93
C ALA A 328 -35.67 11.28 -31.06
N THR A 329 -34.97 11.68 -32.12
CA THR A 329 -35.58 12.22 -33.34
C THR A 329 -36.51 11.19 -33.99
N ALA A 330 -36.04 9.95 -34.17
CA ALA A 330 -36.83 8.87 -34.75
C ALA A 330 -38.08 8.52 -33.91
N VAL A 331 -37.97 8.53 -32.58
CA VAL A 331 -39.12 8.30 -31.68
C VAL A 331 -40.13 9.45 -31.75
N THR A 332 -39.67 10.69 -31.91
CA THR A 332 -40.53 11.86 -32.11
C THR A 332 -41.30 11.76 -33.43
N GLU A 333 -40.61 11.39 -34.51
CA GLU A 333 -41.25 11.14 -35.82
C GLU A 333 -42.24 9.97 -35.75
N MET A 334 -41.86 8.87 -35.09
CA MET A 334 -42.72 7.70 -34.89
C MET A 334 -43.98 8.06 -34.10
N THR A 335 -43.87 8.86 -33.03
CA THR A 335 -45.02 9.32 -32.24
C THR A 335 -45.97 10.13 -33.12
N SER A 336 -45.45 11.03 -33.94
CA SER A 336 -46.24 11.85 -34.86
C SER A 336 -46.96 11.00 -35.92
N ALA A 337 -46.27 10.01 -36.48
CA ALA A 337 -46.84 9.08 -37.46
C ALA A 337 -47.94 8.20 -36.85
N VAL A 338 -47.75 7.70 -35.62
CA VAL A 338 -48.74 6.88 -34.91
C VAL A 338 -49.99 7.70 -34.60
N GLU A 339 -49.84 8.95 -34.16
CA GLU A 339 -51.00 9.84 -33.96
C GLU A 339 -51.77 10.10 -35.27
N GLU A 340 -51.06 10.21 -36.39
CA GLU A 340 -51.69 10.35 -37.70
C GLU A 340 -52.47 9.09 -38.10
N VAL A 341 -51.93 7.90 -37.84
CA VAL A 341 -52.65 6.63 -38.03
C VAL A 341 -53.92 6.57 -37.18
N ALA A 342 -53.86 6.95 -35.90
CA ALA A 342 -55.02 6.99 -35.02
C ALA A 342 -56.11 7.96 -35.53
N ARG A 343 -55.69 9.16 -35.98
CA ARG A 343 -56.61 10.15 -36.58
C ARG A 343 -57.24 9.61 -37.87
N ASN A 344 -56.47 8.97 -38.74
CA ASN A 344 -56.97 8.38 -39.97
C ASN A 344 -57.93 7.23 -39.73
N ALA A 345 -57.65 6.36 -38.75
CA ALA A 345 -58.56 5.28 -38.35
C ALA A 345 -59.90 5.84 -37.84
N THR A 346 -59.85 6.89 -37.01
CA THR A 346 -61.04 7.58 -36.50
C THR A 346 -61.85 8.22 -37.63
N SER A 347 -61.19 8.94 -38.54
CA SER A 347 -61.84 9.56 -39.71
C SER A 347 -62.46 8.51 -40.62
N THR A 348 -61.80 7.37 -40.81
CA THR A 348 -62.29 6.28 -41.66
C THR A 348 -63.49 5.57 -41.00
N SER A 349 -63.49 5.40 -39.67
CA SER A 349 -64.64 4.90 -38.91
C SER A 349 -65.86 5.82 -39.02
N GLN A 350 -65.65 7.15 -38.99
CA GLN A 350 -66.72 8.13 -39.22
C GLN A 350 -67.28 8.03 -40.64
N ALA A 351 -66.42 7.92 -41.66
CA ALA A 351 -66.84 7.75 -43.05
C ALA A 351 -67.58 6.42 -43.27
N ALA A 352 -67.12 5.33 -42.65
CA ALA A 352 -67.80 4.04 -42.66
C ALA A 352 -69.19 4.13 -42.00
N SER A 353 -69.29 4.79 -40.85
CA SER A 353 -70.58 5.00 -40.14
C SER A 353 -71.56 5.86 -40.95
N ALA A 354 -71.07 6.88 -41.66
CA ALA A 354 -71.88 7.68 -42.58
C ALA A 354 -72.35 6.83 -43.78
N SER A 355 -71.47 5.98 -44.31
CA SER A 355 -71.78 5.06 -45.42
C SER A 355 -72.79 3.98 -45.00
N ASP A 356 -72.70 3.46 -43.78
CA ASP A 356 -73.68 2.53 -43.22
C ASP A 356 -75.08 3.18 -43.15
N ASN A 357 -75.16 4.40 -42.64
CA ASN A 357 -76.42 5.17 -42.61
C ASN A 357 -77.01 5.40 -44.01
N LEU A 358 -76.18 5.75 -45.00
CA LEU A 358 -76.61 5.93 -46.39
C LEU A 358 -77.13 4.62 -46.98
N SER A 359 -76.36 3.54 -46.79
CA SER A 359 -76.76 2.22 -47.24
C SER A 359 -78.10 1.81 -46.60
N GLN A 360 -78.30 2.06 -45.29
CA GLN A 360 -79.55 1.70 -44.58
C GLN A 360 -80.77 2.37 -45.23
N LYS A 361 -80.64 3.63 -45.65
CA LYS A 361 -81.66 4.34 -46.43
C LYS A 361 -81.88 3.71 -47.80
N SER A 362 -80.81 3.34 -48.52
CA SER A 362 -80.90 2.64 -49.80
C SER A 362 -81.62 1.29 -49.67
N ARG A 363 -81.38 0.53 -48.58
CA ARG A 363 -82.11 -0.72 -48.32
C ARG A 363 -83.60 -0.51 -48.13
N ALA A 364 -83.99 0.54 -47.39
CA ALA A 364 -85.40 0.89 -47.24
C ALA A 364 -86.05 1.22 -48.59
N GLN A 365 -85.39 2.02 -49.42
CA GLN A 365 -85.87 2.38 -50.77
C GLN A 365 -85.97 1.18 -51.71
N VAL A 366 -84.99 0.28 -51.72
CA VAL A 366 -85.04 -0.95 -52.54
C VAL A 366 -86.19 -1.84 -52.10
N ARG A 367 -86.40 -2.00 -50.79
CA ARG A 367 -87.53 -2.78 -50.25
C ARG A 367 -88.89 -2.18 -50.64
N GLU A 368 -89.01 -0.86 -50.59
CA GLU A 368 -90.19 -0.14 -51.05
C GLU A 368 -90.42 -0.34 -52.57
N ASN A 369 -89.36 -0.25 -53.38
CA ASN A 369 -89.44 -0.47 -54.82
C ASN A 369 -89.84 -1.92 -55.18
N ILE A 370 -89.31 -2.92 -54.48
CA ILE A 370 -89.74 -4.32 -54.61
C ILE A 370 -91.24 -4.46 -54.34
N GLN A 371 -91.73 -3.80 -53.28
CA GLN A 371 -93.15 -3.83 -52.93
C GLN A 371 -94.02 -3.12 -53.97
N GLY A 372 -93.61 -1.94 -54.44
CA GLY A 372 -94.29 -1.18 -55.49
C GLY A 372 -94.34 -1.93 -56.82
N THR A 373 -93.23 -2.56 -57.22
CA THR A 373 -93.17 -3.36 -58.46
C THR A 373 -94.05 -4.61 -58.38
N LYS A 374 -94.14 -5.28 -57.21
CA LYS A 374 -95.07 -6.39 -56.99
C LYS A 374 -96.53 -5.97 -57.11
N LEU A 375 -96.88 -4.84 -56.49
CA LEU A 375 -98.22 -4.25 -56.61
C LEU A 375 -98.56 -3.93 -58.07
N MET A 376 -97.65 -3.25 -58.78
CA MET A 376 -97.81 -2.94 -60.20
C MET A 376 -97.98 -4.21 -61.06
N ALA A 377 -97.16 -5.24 -60.83
CA ALA A 377 -97.30 -6.50 -61.55
C ALA A 377 -98.69 -7.15 -61.33
N SER A 378 -99.19 -7.10 -60.09
CA SER A 378 -100.54 -7.58 -59.75
C SER A 378 -101.63 -6.78 -60.45
N GLU A 379 -101.54 -5.44 -60.45
CA GLU A 379 -102.53 -4.56 -61.10
C GLU A 379 -102.55 -4.73 -62.62
N ILE A 380 -101.39 -4.92 -63.25
CA ILE A 380 -101.27 -5.25 -64.68
C ILE A 380 -101.92 -6.61 -64.96
N GLN A 381 -101.66 -7.62 -64.13
CA GLN A 381 -102.26 -8.94 -64.29
C GLN A 381 -103.80 -8.92 -64.13
N ASP A 382 -104.31 -8.11 -63.20
CA ASP A 382 -105.74 -7.89 -63.00
C ASP A 382 -106.38 -7.20 -64.20
N SER A 383 -105.72 -6.18 -64.72
CA SER A 383 -106.15 -5.47 -65.93
C SER A 383 -106.14 -6.38 -67.15
N ALA A 384 -105.13 -7.25 -67.28
CA ALA A 384 -105.05 -8.23 -68.36
C ALA A 384 -106.26 -9.18 -68.33
N ARG A 385 -106.66 -9.64 -67.14
CA ARG A 385 -107.87 -10.46 -66.96
C ARG A 385 -109.14 -9.73 -67.37
N ARG A 386 -109.28 -8.44 -67.02
CA ARG A 386 -110.45 -7.62 -67.40
C ARG A 386 -110.54 -7.45 -68.91
N ILE A 387 -109.42 -7.22 -69.58
CA ILE A 387 -109.36 -7.10 -71.05
C ILE A 387 -109.67 -8.44 -71.73
N GLN A 388 -109.17 -9.55 -71.19
CA GLN A 388 -109.49 -10.89 -71.69
C GLN A 388 -111.00 -11.18 -71.59
N ASN A 389 -111.63 -10.79 -70.47
CA ASN A 389 -113.07 -10.90 -70.30
C ASN A 389 -113.84 -10.03 -71.31
N LEU A 390 -113.38 -8.79 -71.54
CA LEU A 390 -113.96 -7.90 -72.55
C LEU A 390 -113.89 -8.53 -73.95
N ALA A 391 -112.74 -9.08 -74.34
CA ALA A 391 -112.59 -9.79 -75.62
C ALA A 391 -113.59 -10.96 -75.75
N SER A 392 -113.80 -11.71 -74.67
CA SER A 392 -114.80 -12.79 -74.63
C SER A 392 -116.25 -12.29 -74.72
N GLU A 393 -116.59 -11.17 -74.08
CA GLU A 393 -117.93 -10.58 -74.18
C GLU A 393 -118.20 -10.03 -75.59
N VAL A 394 -117.21 -9.41 -76.21
CA VAL A 394 -117.27 -8.90 -77.59
C VAL A 394 -117.49 -10.05 -78.58
N GLN A 395 -116.85 -11.20 -78.37
CA GLN A 395 -117.09 -12.41 -79.18
C GLN A 395 -118.54 -12.92 -79.05
N ASN A 396 -119.14 -12.87 -77.85
CA ASN A 396 -120.54 -13.24 -77.65
C ASN A 396 -121.48 -12.28 -78.38
N ILE A 397 -121.17 -10.97 -78.41
CA ILE A 397 -121.93 -9.98 -79.18
C ILE A 397 -121.87 -10.31 -80.68
N SER A 398 -120.70 -10.69 -81.21
CA SER A 398 -120.56 -11.12 -82.60
C SER A 398 -121.51 -12.29 -82.94
N THR A 399 -121.62 -13.29 -82.05
CA THR A 399 -122.55 -14.41 -82.24
C THR A 399 -124.02 -13.97 -82.25
N VAL A 400 -124.39 -12.98 -81.42
CA VAL A 400 -125.75 -12.41 -81.43
C VAL A 400 -126.02 -11.64 -82.74
N LEU A 401 -125.03 -10.91 -83.24
CA LEU A 401 -125.14 -10.19 -84.51
C LEU A 401 -125.30 -11.15 -85.71
N ASP A 402 -124.65 -12.31 -85.69
CA ASP A 402 -124.86 -13.37 -86.69
C ASP A 402 -126.32 -13.85 -86.71
N VAL A 403 -126.92 -14.04 -85.54
CA VAL A 403 -128.34 -14.41 -85.42
C VAL A 403 -129.24 -13.30 -85.94
N ILE A 404 -128.96 -12.02 -85.60
CA ILE A 404 -129.73 -10.87 -86.09
C ILE A 404 -129.62 -10.75 -87.61
N ARG A 405 -128.42 -10.93 -88.18
CA ARG A 405 -128.21 -10.96 -89.63
C ARG A 405 -129.03 -12.06 -90.29
N SER A 406 -128.98 -13.28 -89.73
CA SER A 406 -129.77 -14.41 -90.20
C SER A 406 -131.28 -14.14 -90.15
N ILE A 407 -131.79 -13.57 -89.06
CA ILE A 407 -133.20 -13.17 -88.93
C ILE A 407 -133.54 -12.09 -89.95
N SER A 408 -132.67 -11.11 -90.16
CA SER A 408 -132.88 -10.03 -91.12
C SER A 408 -132.93 -10.56 -92.56
N GLU A 409 -132.07 -11.52 -92.92
CA GLU A 409 -132.10 -12.21 -94.21
C GLU A 409 -133.36 -13.04 -94.40
N GLN A 410 -133.77 -13.79 -93.37
CA GLN A 410 -135.04 -14.53 -93.37
C GLN A 410 -136.24 -13.59 -93.49
N THR A 411 -136.22 -12.46 -92.80
CA THR A 411 -137.28 -11.44 -92.85
C THR A 411 -137.34 -10.78 -94.23
N ASN A 412 -136.19 -10.51 -94.85
CA ASN A 412 -136.11 -10.01 -96.22
C ASN A 412 -136.68 -11.02 -97.24
N LEU A 413 -136.39 -12.31 -97.06
CA LEU A 413 -136.95 -13.40 -97.88
C LEU A 413 -138.47 -13.57 -97.69
N LEU A 414 -138.96 -13.50 -96.44
CA LEU A 414 -140.39 -13.54 -96.13
C LEU A 414 -141.13 -12.33 -96.72
N ALA A 415 -140.54 -11.14 -96.60
CA ALA A 415 -141.07 -9.91 -97.17
C ALA A 415 -141.10 -9.94 -98.71
N LEU A 416 -140.06 -10.50 -99.34
CA LEU A 416 -140.04 -10.72 -100.79
C LEU A 416 -141.16 -11.67 -101.22
N ASN A 417 -141.34 -12.79 -100.52
CA ASN A 417 -142.43 -13.74 -100.80
C ASN A 417 -143.82 -13.08 -100.61
N ALA A 418 -143.98 -12.25 -99.58
CA ALA A 418 -145.21 -11.50 -99.34
C ALA A 418 -145.48 -10.43 -100.42
N ALA A 419 -144.44 -9.74 -100.90
CA ALA A 419 -144.54 -8.77 -101.99
C ALA A 419 -144.95 -9.44 -103.31
N ILE A 420 -144.39 -10.63 -103.59
CA ILE A 420 -144.77 -11.46 -104.75
C ILE A 420 -146.26 -11.85 -104.67
N GLU A 421 -146.73 -12.34 -103.52
CA GLU A 421 -148.13 -12.78 -103.37
C GLU A 421 -149.12 -11.60 -103.34
N ALA A 422 -148.71 -10.44 -102.82
CA ALA A 422 -149.48 -9.21 -102.88
C ALA A 422 -149.63 -8.67 -104.32
N ALA A 423 -148.58 -8.78 -105.15
CA ALA A 423 -148.68 -8.48 -106.58
C ALA A 423 -149.61 -9.45 -107.32
N ARG A 424 -149.69 -10.71 -106.85
CA ARG A 424 -150.56 -11.76 -107.39
C ARG A 424 -152.04 -11.54 -107.10
N ALA A 425 -152.38 -10.87 -105.99
CA ALA A 425 -153.75 -10.53 -105.58
C ALA A 425 -154.32 -9.27 -106.27
N GLY A 426 -153.56 -8.59 -107.14
CA GLY A 426 -154.02 -7.43 -107.90
C GLY A 426 -154.45 -6.23 -107.03
N GLU A 427 -155.53 -5.53 -107.41
CA GLU A 427 -156.02 -4.32 -106.69
C GLU A 427 -156.34 -4.58 -105.21
N ALA A 428 -156.75 -5.80 -104.82
CA ALA A 428 -157.02 -6.15 -103.43
C ALA A 428 -155.75 -6.30 -102.56
N GLY A 429 -154.59 -6.57 -103.18
CA GLY A 429 -153.30 -6.77 -102.49
C GLY A 429 -152.47 -5.52 -102.31
N ARG A 430 -152.92 -4.36 -102.83
CA ARG A 430 -152.12 -3.13 -102.91
C ARG A 430 -151.67 -2.59 -101.54
N GLY A 431 -152.52 -2.68 -100.51
CA GLY A 431 -152.14 -2.33 -99.14
C GLY A 431 -151.12 -3.29 -98.52
N PHE A 432 -151.22 -4.59 -98.86
CA PHE A 432 -150.26 -5.62 -98.44
C PHE A 432 -148.90 -5.48 -99.12
N ALA A 433 -148.87 -5.09 -100.40
CA ALA A 433 -147.63 -4.85 -101.14
C ALA A 433 -146.79 -3.71 -100.53
N VAL A 434 -147.45 -2.62 -100.10
CA VAL A 434 -146.78 -1.51 -99.41
C VAL A 434 -146.17 -1.95 -98.09
N VAL A 435 -146.89 -2.75 -97.29
CA VAL A 435 -146.36 -3.30 -96.04
C VAL A 435 -145.19 -4.25 -96.31
N ALA A 436 -145.27 -5.09 -97.33
CA ALA A 436 -144.20 -6.02 -97.68
C ALA A 436 -142.91 -5.30 -98.14
N ASP A 437 -143.02 -4.23 -98.94
CA ASP A 437 -141.85 -3.43 -99.34
C ASP A 437 -141.28 -2.61 -98.17
N GLU A 438 -142.11 -2.16 -97.23
CA GLU A 438 -141.65 -1.50 -95.99
C GLU A 438 -140.89 -2.48 -95.09
N VAL A 439 -141.39 -3.72 -94.93
CA VAL A 439 -140.70 -4.79 -94.19
C VAL A 439 -139.40 -5.18 -94.88
N ARG A 440 -139.37 -5.25 -96.22
CA ARG A 440 -138.15 -5.53 -97.00
C ARG A 440 -137.10 -4.42 -96.83
N THR A 441 -137.54 -3.17 -96.85
CA THR A 441 -136.68 -2.00 -96.63
C THR A 441 -136.14 -1.98 -95.20
N LEU A 442 -136.97 -2.33 -94.21
CA LEU A 442 -136.58 -2.47 -92.82
C LEU A 442 -135.54 -3.60 -92.65
N ALA A 443 -135.76 -4.76 -93.27
CA ALA A 443 -134.83 -5.88 -93.24
C ALA A 443 -133.49 -5.55 -93.91
N HIS A 444 -133.48 -4.80 -95.01
CA HIS A 444 -132.24 -4.33 -95.63
C HIS A 444 -131.50 -3.30 -94.75
N ARG A 445 -132.23 -2.36 -94.13
CA ARG A 445 -131.65 -1.39 -93.19
C ARG A 445 -131.10 -2.05 -91.94
N THR A 446 -131.78 -3.07 -91.41
CA THR A 446 -131.31 -3.89 -90.29
C THR A 446 -130.02 -4.59 -90.68
N GLN A 447 -129.98 -5.30 -91.81
CA GLN A 447 -128.77 -6.01 -92.27
C GLN A 447 -127.57 -5.08 -92.51
N ALA A 448 -127.81 -3.88 -93.07
CA ALA A 448 -126.77 -2.87 -93.23
C ALA A 448 -126.25 -2.37 -91.86
N SER A 449 -127.15 -2.09 -90.91
CA SER A 449 -126.77 -1.67 -89.55
C SER A 449 -126.03 -2.79 -88.80
N THR A 450 -126.44 -4.05 -88.95
CA THR A 450 -125.76 -5.20 -88.35
C THR A 450 -124.34 -5.33 -88.88
N ARG A 451 -124.11 -5.06 -90.18
CA ARG A 451 -122.77 -5.07 -90.79
C ARG A 451 -121.87 -3.93 -90.29
N GLU A 452 -122.43 -2.73 -90.10
CA GLU A 452 -121.70 -1.62 -89.49
C GLU A 452 -121.32 -1.94 -88.03
N ILE A 453 -122.22 -2.58 -87.26
CA ILE A 453 -121.92 -3.02 -85.89
C ILE A 453 -120.90 -4.16 -85.89
N GLU A 454 -120.97 -5.11 -86.82
CA GLU A 454 -119.98 -6.20 -87.01
C GLU A 454 -118.58 -5.60 -87.20
N GLN A 455 -118.43 -4.60 -88.08
CA GLN A 455 -117.15 -3.89 -88.27
C GLN A 455 -116.64 -3.18 -87.00
N MET A 456 -117.54 -2.56 -86.23
CA MET A 456 -117.16 -1.93 -84.95
C MET A 456 -116.74 -2.98 -83.91
N ILE A 457 -117.42 -4.12 -83.85
CA ILE A 457 -117.13 -5.23 -82.94
C ILE A 457 -115.80 -5.89 -83.30
N ASP A 458 -115.52 -6.12 -84.58
CA ASP A 458 -114.21 -6.62 -85.05
C ASP A 458 -113.07 -5.69 -84.64
N MET A 459 -113.28 -4.37 -84.74
CA MET A 459 -112.30 -3.38 -84.31
C MET A 459 -112.10 -3.38 -82.78
N VAL A 460 -113.18 -3.51 -82.00
CA VAL A 460 -113.12 -3.61 -80.53
C VAL A 460 -112.41 -4.90 -80.12
N GLN A 461 -112.68 -6.02 -80.78
CA GLN A 461 -112.03 -7.31 -80.54
C GLN A 461 -110.53 -7.23 -80.82
N SER A 462 -110.15 -6.72 -82.00
CA SER A 462 -108.74 -6.55 -82.38
C SER A 462 -108.00 -5.63 -81.39
N ASN A 463 -108.61 -4.52 -80.97
CA ASN A 463 -108.05 -3.63 -79.98
C ASN A 463 -107.93 -4.29 -78.59
N ALA A 464 -108.90 -5.12 -78.18
CA ALA A 464 -108.86 -5.86 -76.93
C ALA A 464 -107.74 -6.93 -76.93
N GLU A 465 -107.57 -7.65 -78.02
CA GLU A 465 -106.46 -8.61 -78.19
C GLU A 465 -105.10 -7.91 -78.16
N GLN A 466 -104.95 -6.81 -78.88
CA GLN A 466 -103.72 -6.00 -78.87
C GLN A 466 -103.42 -5.47 -77.47
N ALA A 467 -104.43 -4.98 -76.75
CA ALA A 467 -104.26 -4.52 -75.38
C ALA A 467 -103.87 -5.66 -74.43
N ALA A 468 -104.44 -6.87 -74.59
CA ALA A 468 -104.07 -8.05 -73.81
C ALA A 468 -102.62 -8.48 -74.06
N ASP A 469 -102.13 -8.41 -75.29
CA ASP A 469 -100.73 -8.69 -75.64
C ASP A 469 -99.77 -7.65 -75.02
N VAL A 470 -100.13 -6.36 -75.06
CA VAL A 470 -99.37 -5.30 -74.38
C VAL A 470 -99.35 -5.53 -72.87
N MET A 471 -100.46 -5.95 -72.26
CA MET A 471 -100.52 -6.27 -70.83
C MET A 471 -99.60 -7.46 -70.50
N ARG A 472 -99.61 -8.52 -71.32
CA ARG A 472 -98.75 -9.70 -71.12
C ARG A 472 -97.26 -9.33 -71.19
N SER A 473 -96.88 -8.51 -72.18
CA SER A 473 -95.53 -7.97 -72.28
C SER A 473 -95.15 -7.10 -71.07
N SER A 474 -96.09 -6.27 -70.59
CA SER A 474 -95.88 -5.42 -69.42
C SER A 474 -95.70 -6.23 -68.14
N THR A 475 -96.46 -7.33 -67.96
CA THR A 475 -96.26 -8.27 -66.83
C THR A 475 -94.87 -8.90 -66.88
N ALA A 476 -94.41 -9.35 -68.04
CA ALA A 476 -93.07 -9.91 -68.19
C ALA A 476 -91.97 -8.89 -67.81
N LYS A 477 -92.08 -7.65 -68.31
CA LYS A 477 -91.15 -6.56 -67.95
C LYS A 477 -91.17 -6.23 -66.45
N ALA A 478 -92.34 -6.25 -65.81
CA ALA A 478 -92.45 -6.03 -64.37
C ALA A 478 -91.77 -7.14 -63.56
N GLN A 479 -91.87 -8.39 -64.02
CA GLN A 479 -91.22 -9.54 -63.40
C GLN A 479 -89.69 -9.51 -63.56
N ASP A 480 -89.19 -9.11 -64.73
CA ASP A 480 -87.77 -8.89 -64.97
C ASP A 480 -87.22 -7.77 -64.08
N ASN A 481 -87.95 -6.66 -63.96
CA ASN A 481 -87.57 -5.55 -63.09
C ASN A 481 -87.53 -5.99 -61.61
N LEU A 482 -88.50 -6.80 -61.17
CA LEU A 482 -88.49 -7.37 -59.83
C LEU A 482 -87.23 -8.21 -59.57
N THR A 483 -86.83 -9.03 -60.54
CA THR A 483 -85.62 -9.88 -60.45
C THR A 483 -84.35 -9.04 -60.35
N ILE A 484 -84.22 -8.01 -61.20
CA ILE A 484 -83.07 -7.08 -61.18
C ILE A 484 -83.01 -6.30 -59.86
N THR A 485 -84.15 -5.84 -59.36
CA THR A 485 -84.23 -5.09 -58.09
C THR A 485 -83.88 -5.98 -56.91
N GLN A 486 -84.30 -7.25 -56.90
CA GLN A 486 -83.89 -8.22 -55.88
C GLN A 486 -82.39 -8.52 -55.92
N ALA A 487 -81.82 -8.72 -57.11
CA ALA A 487 -80.37 -8.90 -57.26
C ALA A 487 -79.60 -7.68 -56.75
N SER A 488 -80.07 -6.47 -57.04
CA SER A 488 -79.50 -5.22 -56.53
C SER A 488 -79.58 -5.13 -55.01
N GLY A 489 -80.69 -5.60 -54.41
CA GLY A 489 -80.84 -5.69 -52.96
C GLY A 489 -79.81 -6.63 -52.30
N ASN A 490 -79.51 -7.76 -52.93
CA ASN A 490 -78.51 -8.71 -52.42
C ASN A 490 -77.09 -8.12 -52.45
N VAL A 491 -76.72 -7.44 -53.55
CA VAL A 491 -75.41 -6.76 -53.66
C VAL A 491 -75.27 -5.67 -52.59
N LEU A 492 -76.35 -4.95 -52.27
CA LEU A 492 -76.32 -3.98 -51.19
C LEU A 492 -76.06 -4.64 -49.83
N GLU A 493 -76.66 -5.80 -49.50
CA GLU A 493 -76.36 -6.57 -48.29
C GLU A 493 -74.88 -6.97 -48.16
N GLU A 494 -74.22 -7.32 -49.27
CA GLU A 494 -72.77 -7.54 -49.26
C GLU A 494 -71.98 -6.26 -48.94
N ILE A 495 -72.38 -5.11 -49.53
CA ILE A 495 -71.77 -3.81 -49.24
C ILE A 495 -71.93 -3.43 -47.76
N PHE A 496 -73.10 -3.68 -47.16
CA PHE A 496 -73.35 -3.44 -45.74
C PHE A 496 -72.40 -4.22 -44.84
N SER A 497 -72.27 -5.51 -45.10
CA SER A 497 -71.38 -6.39 -44.35
C SER A 497 -69.93 -5.89 -44.41
N ALA A 498 -69.48 -5.50 -45.61
CA ALA A 498 -68.15 -4.95 -45.82
C ALA A 498 -67.92 -3.61 -45.08
N ILE A 499 -68.90 -2.71 -45.06
CA ILE A 499 -68.82 -1.45 -44.30
C ILE A 499 -68.72 -1.72 -42.80
N GLY A 500 -69.49 -2.68 -42.28
CA GLY A 500 -69.42 -3.11 -40.88
C GLY A 500 -68.02 -3.61 -40.50
N GLU A 501 -67.44 -4.47 -41.34
CA GLU A 501 -66.10 -5.01 -41.14
C GLU A 501 -65.01 -3.91 -41.20
N ILE A 502 -65.15 -2.92 -42.09
CA ILE A 502 -64.25 -1.74 -42.14
C ILE A 502 -64.31 -0.96 -40.83
N ASN A 503 -65.51 -0.75 -40.28
CA ASN A 503 -65.67 -0.01 -39.03
C ASN A 503 -65.02 -0.75 -37.84
N GLU A 504 -65.25 -2.05 -37.74
CA GLU A 504 -64.64 -2.90 -36.71
C GLU A 504 -63.11 -2.90 -36.81
N ARG A 505 -62.55 -3.06 -38.02
CA ARG A 505 -61.09 -3.00 -38.24
C ARG A 505 -60.50 -1.65 -37.86
N ASN A 506 -61.18 -0.54 -38.15
CA ASN A 506 -60.70 0.79 -37.76
C ASN A 506 -60.66 0.99 -36.25
N LEU A 507 -61.59 0.41 -35.49
CA LEU A 507 -61.53 0.45 -34.02
C LEU A 507 -60.29 -0.29 -33.50
N VAL A 508 -59.94 -1.44 -34.09
CA VAL A 508 -58.72 -2.17 -33.74
C VAL A 508 -57.47 -1.36 -34.11
N ILE A 509 -57.45 -0.74 -35.30
CA ILE A 509 -56.32 0.12 -35.72
C ILE A 509 -56.14 1.30 -34.76
N ALA A 510 -57.24 1.96 -34.36
CA ALA A 510 -57.19 3.08 -33.41
C ALA A 510 -56.62 2.63 -32.05
N SER A 511 -57.10 1.50 -31.52
CA SER A 511 -56.58 0.93 -30.27
C SER A 511 -55.11 0.54 -30.36
N ALA A 512 -54.68 -0.07 -31.47
CA ALA A 512 -53.28 -0.45 -31.68
C ALA A 512 -52.38 0.78 -31.80
N ALA A 513 -52.86 1.86 -32.45
CA ALA A 513 -52.14 3.12 -32.53
C ALA A 513 -52.00 3.79 -31.16
N GLU A 514 -53.03 3.75 -30.30
CA GLU A 514 -52.91 4.24 -28.91
C GLU A 514 -51.85 3.47 -28.10
N GLU A 515 -51.82 2.14 -28.24
CA GLU A 515 -50.81 1.29 -27.59
C GLU A 515 -49.40 1.62 -28.11
N GLN A 516 -49.22 1.77 -29.43
CA GLN A 516 -47.94 2.17 -30.03
C GLN A 516 -47.50 3.56 -29.55
N ALA A 517 -48.43 4.51 -29.39
CA ALA A 517 -48.09 5.84 -28.87
C ALA A 517 -47.63 5.77 -27.40
N GLN A 518 -48.20 4.87 -26.61
CA GLN A 518 -47.72 4.61 -25.25
C GLN A 518 -46.30 4.04 -25.24
N VAL A 519 -46.03 3.03 -26.08
CA VAL A 519 -44.68 2.44 -26.22
C VAL A 519 -43.67 3.49 -26.67
N ALA A 520 -44.02 4.33 -27.64
CA ALA A 520 -43.15 5.41 -28.12
C ALA A 520 -42.76 6.38 -27.00
N ARG A 521 -43.72 6.80 -26.16
CA ARG A 521 -43.46 7.65 -24.98
C ARG A 521 -42.59 6.97 -23.92
N GLU A 522 -42.71 5.66 -23.76
CA GLU A 522 -41.85 4.90 -22.85
C GLU A 522 -40.41 4.82 -23.38
N VAL A 523 -40.24 4.56 -24.68
CA VAL A 523 -38.93 4.58 -25.34
C VAL A 523 -38.28 5.96 -25.23
N ASP A 524 -39.04 7.05 -25.43
CA ASP A 524 -38.55 8.42 -25.26
C ASP A 524 -38.00 8.67 -23.84
N ARG A 525 -38.75 8.27 -22.80
CA ARG A 525 -38.28 8.36 -21.40
C ARG A 525 -37.02 7.55 -21.16
N ASN A 526 -36.93 6.35 -21.73
CA ASN A 526 -35.75 5.50 -21.61
C ASN A 526 -34.53 6.13 -22.31
N LEU A 527 -34.72 6.79 -23.46
CA LEU A 527 -33.64 7.51 -24.14
C LEU A 527 -33.10 8.66 -23.29
N ILE A 528 -33.96 9.42 -22.62
CA ILE A 528 -33.55 10.47 -21.66
C ILE A 528 -32.73 9.86 -20.52
N ALA A 529 -33.21 8.78 -19.91
CA ALA A 529 -32.49 8.11 -18.82
C ALA A 529 -31.12 7.57 -19.26
N ILE A 530 -31.02 7.01 -20.47
CA ILE A 530 -29.74 6.56 -21.03
C ILE A 530 -28.81 7.75 -21.26
N ARG A 531 -29.33 8.88 -21.76
CA ARG A 531 -28.54 10.10 -21.97
C ARG A 531 -27.96 10.63 -20.65
N ASP A 532 -28.75 10.68 -19.59
CA ASP A 532 -28.29 11.09 -18.26
C ASP A 532 -27.19 10.14 -17.73
N LEU A 533 -27.36 8.84 -17.93
CA LEU A 533 -26.36 7.83 -17.56
C LEU A 533 -25.07 7.97 -18.38
N SER A 534 -25.16 8.27 -19.67
CA SER A 534 -24.01 8.55 -20.53
C SER A 534 -23.27 9.82 -20.07
N ALA A 535 -23.99 10.88 -19.68
CA ALA A 535 -23.39 12.10 -19.13
C ALA A 535 -22.66 11.82 -17.79
N GLN A 536 -23.26 11.00 -16.91
CA GLN A 536 -22.61 10.57 -15.67
C GLN A 536 -21.36 9.72 -15.95
N SER A 537 -21.43 8.82 -16.94
CA SER A 537 -20.30 8.00 -17.36
C SER A 537 -19.15 8.84 -17.92
N ALA A 538 -19.46 9.90 -18.67
CA ALA A 538 -18.47 10.84 -19.20
C ALA A 538 -17.76 11.60 -18.08
N ALA A 539 -18.52 12.05 -17.06
CA ALA A 539 -17.92 12.66 -15.87
C ALA A 539 -17.00 11.68 -15.12
N GLY A 540 -17.44 10.43 -14.96
CA GLY A 540 -16.63 9.36 -14.36
C GLY A 540 -15.35 9.07 -15.14
N ALA A 541 -15.43 9.02 -16.47
CA ALA A 541 -14.26 8.89 -17.34
C ALA A 541 -13.29 10.06 -17.16
N MET A 542 -13.76 11.31 -17.12
CA MET A 542 -12.89 12.47 -16.86
C MET A 542 -12.18 12.40 -15.49
N GLN A 543 -12.87 11.91 -14.45
CA GLN A 543 -12.25 11.69 -13.14
C GLN A 543 -11.18 10.60 -13.18
N THR A 544 -11.45 9.47 -13.85
CA THR A 544 -10.47 8.38 -14.03
C THR A 544 -9.25 8.84 -14.82
N ASN A 545 -9.44 9.67 -15.84
CA ASN A 545 -8.34 10.25 -16.61
C ASN A 545 -7.44 11.11 -15.70
N SER A 546 -8.06 12.01 -14.92
CA SER A 546 -7.34 12.88 -13.99
C SER A 546 -6.58 12.07 -12.92
N ALA A 547 -7.19 11.01 -12.38
CA ALA A 547 -6.55 10.12 -11.42
C ALA A 547 -5.38 9.34 -12.04
N SER A 548 -5.52 8.91 -13.30
CA SER A 548 -4.46 8.21 -14.02
C SER A 548 -3.24 9.11 -14.25
N HIS A 549 -3.46 10.37 -14.61
CA HIS A 549 -2.38 11.37 -14.68
C HIS A 549 -1.65 11.55 -13.34
N GLU A 550 -2.38 11.63 -12.22
CA GLU A 550 -1.78 11.72 -10.90
C GLU A 550 -1.01 10.45 -10.50
N LEU A 551 -1.51 9.26 -10.85
CA LEU A 551 -0.80 7.99 -10.62
C LEU A 551 0.50 7.92 -11.43
N SER A 552 0.47 8.33 -12.70
CA SER A 552 1.66 8.40 -13.55
C SER A 552 2.70 9.37 -12.95
N ARG A 553 2.25 10.55 -12.48
CA ARG A 553 3.10 11.53 -11.79
C ARG A 553 3.72 10.95 -10.51
N LEU A 554 2.92 10.29 -9.66
CA LEU A 554 3.37 9.68 -8.42
C LEU A 554 4.38 8.55 -8.68
N ALA A 555 4.16 7.76 -9.73
CA ALA A 555 5.08 6.71 -10.16
C ALA A 555 6.43 7.30 -10.61
N LEU A 556 6.42 8.39 -11.37
CA LEU A 556 7.64 9.12 -11.76
C LEU A 556 8.37 9.70 -10.54
N ASP A 557 7.63 10.30 -9.59
CA ASP A 557 8.19 10.84 -8.35
C ASP A 557 8.83 9.74 -7.49
N LEU A 558 8.19 8.57 -7.37
CA LEU A 558 8.74 7.40 -6.68
C LEU A 558 10.02 6.89 -7.36
N ASN A 559 10.02 6.79 -8.70
CA ASN A 559 11.22 6.42 -9.45
C ASN A 559 12.35 7.44 -9.26
N ALA A 560 12.04 8.74 -9.23
CA ALA A 560 13.02 9.78 -8.97
C ALA A 560 13.58 9.72 -7.54
N LEU A 561 12.74 9.40 -6.55
CA LEU A 561 13.14 9.17 -5.15
C LEU A 561 14.08 7.96 -5.02
N VAL A 562 13.73 6.84 -5.65
CA VAL A 562 14.59 5.64 -5.67
C VAL A 562 15.88 5.91 -6.46
N GLY A 563 15.82 6.66 -7.56
CA GLY A 563 16.98 7.04 -8.38
C GLY A 563 18.03 7.90 -7.66
N ARG A 564 17.70 8.48 -6.48
CA ARG A 564 18.70 9.10 -5.60
C ARG A 564 19.65 8.07 -4.98
N PHE A 565 19.22 6.82 -4.87
CA PHE A 565 20.03 5.71 -4.40
C PHE A 565 20.77 5.06 -5.58
N ARG A 566 22.08 4.88 -5.43
CA ARG A 566 22.90 4.12 -6.37
C ARG A 566 22.93 2.67 -5.92
N ILE A 567 22.25 1.81 -6.67
CA ILE A 567 22.14 0.37 -6.41
C ILE A 567 23.14 -0.37 -7.29
#